data_AF-A0A067TSN0-F1
#
_entry.id   AF-A0A067TSN0-F1
#
_cell.length_a   1.000
_cell.length_b   1.000
_cell.length_c   1.000
_cell.angle_alpha   90.00
_cell.angle_beta   90.00
_cell.angle_gamma   90.00
#
_symmetry.space_group_name_H-M   'P 1'
#
loop_
_entity.id
_entity.type
_entity.pdbx_description
1 polymer ?
#
loop_
_entity_poly.entity_id
_entity_poly.type
_entity_poly.pdbx_seq_one_letter_code
_entity_poly.pdbx_strand_id
1 'polypeptide(L)'
;MHKRNGVYYFSYSTGDTHYLCYATGSSPLGPFTYRGRILEPVVGWTTHHSIVEFRGRLWLFHHDSSLSGGKNHLRCVKVKELWYTESRELTVDKSKAKEE
;
A
#
# COMPACT_ATOMS: atom_id res chain seq x y z
N MET A 1 0.14 6.31 7.74
CA MET A 1 -0.32 5.42 8.84
C MET A 1 -1.82 5.24 8.69
N HIS A 2 -2.35 4.02 8.85
CA HIS A 2 -3.80 3.82 9.03
C HIS A 2 -4.06 2.82 10.16
N LYS A 3 -5.28 2.82 10.71
CA LYS A 3 -5.67 1.97 11.84
C LYS A 3 -6.89 1.15 11.48
N ARG A 4 -6.88 -0.15 11.79
CA ARG A 4 -8.05 -1.03 11.66
C ARG A 4 -8.09 -2.00 12.84
N ASN A 5 -9.26 -2.11 13.48
CA ASN A 5 -9.49 -3.05 14.59
C ASN A 5 -8.41 -2.99 15.68
N GLY A 6 -7.99 -1.78 16.07
CA GLY A 6 -6.97 -1.56 17.09
C GLY A 6 -5.51 -1.75 16.61
N VAL A 7 -5.28 -2.26 15.40
CA VAL A 7 -3.95 -2.47 14.82
C VAL A 7 -3.54 -1.26 13.97
N TYR A 8 -2.30 -0.79 14.16
CA TYR A 8 -1.69 0.26 13.34
C TYR A 8 -0.89 -0.37 12.19
N TYR A 9 -1.13 0.12 10.98
CA TYR A 9 -0.48 -0.32 9.76
C TYR A 9 0.46 0.79 9.27
N PHE A 10 1.76 0.56 9.46
CA PHE A 10 2.84 1.41 9.00
C PHE A 10 3.32 0.93 7.64
N SER A 11 2.89 1.61 6.57
CA SER A 11 3.26 1.30 5.20
C SER A 11 4.24 2.32 4.64
N TYR A 12 5.22 1.88 3.87
CA TYR A 12 6.32 2.72 3.39
C TYR A 12 6.87 2.24 2.04
N SER A 13 7.54 3.15 1.34
CA SER A 13 8.34 2.84 0.16
C SER A 13 9.69 2.28 0.57
N THR A 14 10.20 1.29 -0.15
CA THR A 14 11.53 0.74 0.08
C THR A 14 12.64 1.42 -0.74
N GLY A 15 12.31 2.48 -1.48
CA GLY A 15 13.31 3.27 -2.21
C GLY A 15 13.91 2.54 -3.40
N ASP A 16 15.17 2.13 -3.29
CA ASP A 16 15.99 1.51 -4.35
C ASP A 16 15.53 0.11 -4.77
N THR A 17 14.68 -0.53 -3.96
CA THR A 17 14.03 -1.80 -4.29
C THR A 17 12.59 -1.62 -4.77
N HIS A 18 12.07 -0.39 -4.76
CA HIS A 18 10.83 0.02 -5.42
C HIS A 18 9.52 -0.64 -4.97
N TYR A 19 9.49 -1.28 -3.80
CA TYR A 19 8.27 -1.88 -3.25
C TYR A 19 7.51 -0.89 -2.38
N LEU A 20 6.20 -1.10 -2.27
CA LEU A 20 5.45 -0.65 -1.10
C LEU A 20 5.35 -1.80 -0.12
N CYS A 21 5.88 -1.63 1.07
CA CYS A 21 5.84 -2.61 2.15
C CYS A 21 4.98 -2.11 3.30
N TYR A 22 4.66 -3.00 4.23
CA TYR A 22 4.03 -2.61 5.49
C TYR A 22 4.45 -3.47 6.67
N ALA A 23 4.27 -2.88 7.84
CA ALA A 23 4.48 -3.45 9.14
C ALA A 23 3.30 -3.11 10.05
N THR A 24 3.03 -3.96 11.04
CA THR A 24 1.91 -3.78 11.98
C THR A 24 2.38 -3.65 13.42
N GLY A 25 1.68 -2.86 14.22
CA GLY A 25 1.95 -2.66 15.65
C GLY A 25 0.68 -2.34 16.45
N SER A 26 0.78 -2.43 17.78
CA SER A 26 -0.32 -2.09 18.71
C SER A 26 -0.30 -0.62 19.16
N SER A 27 0.77 0.12 18.85
CA SER A 27 0.97 1.53 19.20
C SER A 27 1.28 2.36 17.95
N PRO A 28 0.84 3.63 17.86
CA PRO A 28 1.22 4.52 16.76
C PRO A 28 2.73 4.82 16.74
N LEU A 29 3.44 4.58 17.85
CA LEU A 29 4.89 4.80 17.98
C LEU A 29 5.72 3.53 17.71
N GLY A 30 5.07 2.39 17.44
CA GLY A 30 5.74 1.11 17.26
C GLY A 30 6.11 0.41 18.58
N PRO A 31 6.98 -0.62 18.54
CA PRO A 31 7.64 -1.15 17.34
C PRO A 31 6.64 -1.74 16.33
N PHE A 32 7.05 -1.79 15.06
CA PHE A 32 6.26 -2.39 13.98
C PHE A 32 6.92 -3.67 13.48
N THR A 33 6.16 -4.76 13.39
CA THR A 33 6.61 -6.03 12.83
C THR A 33 6.28 -6.07 11.34
N TYR A 34 7.28 -6.27 10.49
CA TYR A 34 7.11 -6.40 9.03
C TYR A 34 6.10 -7.50 8.68
N ARG A 35 5.26 -7.25 7.68
CA ARG A 35 4.20 -8.19 7.25
C ARG A 35 4.22 -8.54 5.78
N GLY A 36 4.81 -7.71 4.91
CA GLY A 36 4.90 -8.04 3.50
C GLY A 36 4.89 -6.84 2.57
N ARG A 37 4.73 -7.15 1.28
CA ARG A 37 4.61 -6.20 0.17
C ARG A 37 3.14 -5.97 -0.16
N ILE A 38 2.78 -4.71 -0.40
CA ILE A 38 1.46 -4.26 -0.86
C ILE A 38 1.47 -4.10 -2.38
N LEU A 39 2.53 -3.50 -2.93
CA LEU A 39 2.63 -3.16 -4.35
C LEU A 39 4.03 -3.49 -4.87
N GLU A 40 4.04 -4.16 -6.01
CA GLU A 40 5.24 -4.44 -6.82
C GLU A 40 5.76 -3.16 -7.50
N PRO A 41 7.02 -3.16 -8.00
CA PRO A 41 7.60 -2.01 -8.68
C PRO A 41 6.72 -1.48 -9.83
N VAL A 42 6.69 -0.16 -9.95
CA VAL A 42 5.91 0.55 -10.97
C VAL A 42 6.83 1.15 -12.03
N VAL A 43 6.26 1.71 -13.10
CA VAL A 43 7.04 2.45 -14.10
C VAL A 43 7.62 3.72 -13.46
N GLY A 44 8.94 3.89 -13.56
CA GLY A 44 9.68 4.99 -12.94
C GLY A 44 10.27 4.63 -11.58
N TRP A 45 11.28 5.37 -11.13
CA TRP A 45 12.11 5.02 -9.96
C TRP A 45 11.36 5.15 -8.63
N THR A 46 10.57 6.20 -8.45
CA THR A 46 9.88 6.44 -7.17
C THR A 46 8.59 5.65 -7.10
N THR A 47 8.36 4.95 -6.00
CA THR A 47 7.03 4.49 -5.57
C THR A 47 6.62 5.24 -4.29
N HIS A 48 5.38 5.73 -4.24
CA HIS A 48 4.81 6.46 -3.10
C HIS A 48 3.31 6.21 -3.06
N HIS A 49 2.70 6.27 -1.87
CA HIS A 49 1.28 5.96 -1.72
C HIS A 49 0.60 6.62 -0.53
N SER A 50 -0.72 6.46 -0.51
CA SER A 50 -1.56 6.56 0.69
C SER A 50 -2.61 5.45 0.68
N ILE A 51 -3.13 5.12 1.87
CA ILE A 51 -4.21 4.14 2.06
C ILE A 51 -5.34 4.85 2.78
N VAL A 52 -6.54 4.77 2.22
CA VAL A 52 -7.72 5.45 2.77
C VAL A 52 -8.97 4.60 2.60
N GLU A 53 -9.85 4.63 3.60
CA GLU A 53 -11.18 4.05 3.47
C GLU A 53 -12.14 5.10 2.92
N PHE A 54 -12.92 4.73 1.91
CA PHE A 54 -13.98 5.57 1.34
C PHE A 54 -15.17 4.71 0.96
N ARG A 55 -16.34 5.03 1.55
CA ARG A 55 -17.61 4.31 1.36
C ARG A 55 -17.49 2.80 1.62
N GLY A 56 -16.89 2.43 2.75
CA GLY A 56 -16.73 1.03 3.18
C GLY A 56 -15.70 0.22 2.38
N ARG A 57 -14.97 0.86 1.46
CA ARG A 57 -13.94 0.22 0.63
C ARG A 57 -12.59 0.83 0.94
N LEU A 58 -11.55 0.01 0.93
CA LEU A 58 -10.19 0.45 1.17
C LEU A 58 -9.47 0.69 -0.17
N TRP A 59 -8.79 1.82 -0.27
CA TRP A 59 -8.16 2.28 -1.50
C TRP A 59 -6.68 2.54 -1.30
N LEU A 60 -5.87 2.02 -2.23
CA LEU A 60 -4.46 2.32 -2.39
C LEU A 60 -4.29 3.35 -3.50
N PHE A 61 -4.03 4.60 -3.11
CA PHE A 61 -3.57 5.63 -4.05
C PHE A 61 -2.06 5.51 -4.19
N HIS A 62 -1.56 5.49 -5.42
CA HIS A 62 -0.14 5.44 -5.76
C HIS A 62 0.13 6.26 -7.02
N HIS A 63 1.37 6.32 -7.49
CA HIS A 63 1.68 6.91 -8.80
C HIS A 63 2.55 5.96 -9.62
N ASP A 64 2.66 6.25 -10.91
CA ASP A 64 3.77 5.82 -11.76
C ASP A 64 4.12 6.89 -12.81
N SER A 65 5.11 6.62 -13.65
CA SER A 65 5.54 7.50 -14.73
C SER A 65 4.99 7.09 -16.10
N SER A 66 3.94 6.27 -16.17
CA SER A 66 3.46 5.70 -17.44
C SER A 66 2.98 6.77 -18.43
N LEU A 67 2.26 7.79 -17.94
CA LEU A 67 1.73 8.88 -18.78
C LEU A 67 2.82 9.69 -19.48
N SER A 68 4.00 9.77 -18.87
CA SER A 68 5.14 10.52 -19.38
C SER A 68 6.09 9.69 -20.27
N GLY A 69 5.80 8.41 -20.48
CA GLY A 69 6.73 7.47 -21.12
C GLY A 69 7.94 7.12 -20.27
N GLY A 70 7.79 7.05 -18.94
CA GLY A 70 8.85 6.58 -18.04
C GLY A 70 9.78 7.66 -17.47
N LYS A 71 9.46 8.95 -17.61
CA LYS A 71 10.27 10.04 -17.04
C LYS A 71 10.05 10.12 -15.52
N ASN A 72 11.05 9.72 -14.73
CA ASN A 72 10.96 9.59 -13.27
C ASN A 72 10.37 10.82 -12.53
N HIS A 73 10.69 12.04 -12.97
CA HIS A 73 10.24 13.27 -12.32
C HIS A 73 8.86 13.77 -12.82
N LEU A 74 8.24 13.09 -13.79
CA LEU A 74 6.91 13.38 -14.31
C LEU A 74 6.01 12.16 -14.09
N ARG A 75 5.05 12.29 -13.19
CA ARG A 75 4.26 11.16 -12.66
C ARG A 75 2.77 11.43 -12.81
N CYS A 76 1.96 10.37 -12.77
CA CYS A 76 0.51 10.44 -12.69
C CYS A 76 0.00 9.55 -11.56
N VAL A 77 -0.97 10.06 -10.80
CA VAL A 77 -1.61 9.32 -9.70
C VAL A 77 -2.60 8.29 -10.26
N LYS A 78 -2.65 7.13 -9.61
CA LYS A 78 -3.54 6.00 -9.90
C LYS A 78 -4.14 5.48 -8.59
N VAL A 79 -5.20 4.70 -8.71
CA VAL A 79 -5.87 4.06 -7.56
C VAL A 79 -6.09 2.58 -7.83
N LYS A 80 -5.89 1.76 -6.80
CA LYS A 80 -6.32 0.36 -6.75
C LYS A 80 -7.20 0.16 -5.52
N GLU A 81 -8.16 -0.73 -5.63
CA GLU A 81 -8.80 -1.25 -4.42
C GLU A 81 -7.80 -2.13 -3.67
N LEU A 82 -7.89 -2.11 -2.34
CA LEU A 82 -7.03 -2.83 -1.43
C LEU A 82 -7.92 -3.67 -0.51
N TRP A 83 -7.50 -4.89 -0.20
CA TRP A 83 -8.27 -5.80 0.64
C TRP A 83 -7.43 -6.24 1.82
N TYR A 84 -8.14 -6.64 2.88
CA TYR A 84 -7.54 -7.42 3.94
C TYR A 84 -7.84 -8.90 3.71
N THR A 85 -6.85 -9.75 3.92
CA THR A 85 -7.03 -11.21 3.97
C THR A 85 -7.64 -11.63 5.32
N GLU A 86 -8.01 -12.91 5.44
CA GLU A 86 -8.40 -13.50 6.74
C GLU A 86 -7.31 -13.38 7.81
N SER A 87 -6.04 -13.52 7.42
CA SER A 87 -4.86 -13.33 8.28
C SER A 87 -4.56 -11.85 8.60
N ARG A 88 -5.46 -10.93 8.20
CA ARG A 88 -5.35 -9.47 8.36
C ARG A 88 -4.18 -8.84 7.61
N GLU A 89 -3.70 -9.52 6.57
CA GLU A 89 -2.68 -9.02 5.67
C GLU A 89 -3.29 -8.13 4.59
N LEU A 90 -2.50 -7.22 4.01
CA LEU A 90 -2.94 -6.36 2.92
C LEU A 90 -2.63 -7.00 1.57
N THR A 91 -3.58 -6.94 0.63
CA THR A 91 -3.43 -7.47 -0.73
C THR A 91 -4.15 -6.60 -1.76
N VAL A 92 -3.58 -6.46 -2.96
CA VAL A 92 -4.23 -5.88 -4.15
C VAL A 92 -4.84 -6.96 -5.06
N ASP A 93 -4.76 -8.22 -4.65
CA ASP A 93 -5.39 -9.36 -5.32
C ASP A 93 -6.72 -9.67 -4.65
N LYS A 94 -7.82 -9.37 -5.36
CA LYS A 94 -9.19 -9.57 -4.87
C LYS A 94 -9.50 -11.04 -4.55
N SER A 95 -8.85 -11.99 -5.21
CA SER A 95 -9.09 -13.42 -4.95
C SER A 95 -8.64 -13.88 -3.56
N LYS A 96 -7.78 -13.07 -2.89
CA LYS A 96 -7.29 -13.30 -1.53
C LYS A 96 -8.02 -12.47 -0.48
N ALA A 97 -9.02 -11.69 -0.90
CA ALA A 97 -9.81 -10.90 0.04
C ALA A 97 -10.56 -11.81 1.00
N LYS A 98 -10.66 -11.37 2.26
CA LYS A 98 -11.62 -11.94 3.21
C LYS A 98 -13.03 -11.86 2.62
N GLU A 99 -13.74 -12.98 2.59
CA GLU A 99 -15.17 -13.01 2.30
C GLU A 99 -15.91 -12.39 3.51
N GLU A 100 -16.81 -11.43 3.25
CA GLU A 100 -17.65 -10.81 4.28
C GLU A 100 -18.94 -11.59 4.50
#